data_AF-A0A2A4PQ98-F1
#
_entry.id   AF-A0A2A4PQ98-F1
#
_cell.length_a   1.000
_cell.length_b   1.000
_cell.length_c   1.000
_cell.angle_alpha   90.00
_cell.angle_beta   90.00
_cell.angle_gamma   90.00
#
_symmetry.space_group_name_H-M   'P 1'
#
loop_
_entity.id
_entity.type
_entity.pdbx_description
1 polymer ?
#
loop_
_entity_poly.entity_id
_entity_poly.type
_entity_poly.pdbx_seq_one_letter_code
_entity_poly.pdbx_strand_id
1 'polypeptide(L)'
;PRNVRAVDPVYRTSEPSRVEEFVADNDGTTHLATVDSQGNMVAATPSSFAALAQGMVLGDTGILINCRGCYFWLDSENPNALAPRKRPRTTPCTFLVLKDGRPFMTLGTPGGDSQTQACLQVFTNIVDFGLNVQEAVSAPRFCGYSFPQSPWPHRVAPNRLAVEGRFSHSITDDLSNLGHAVEEVGPWGIINGFTPIIVDMESGVYHGAADPRRESVMLGW
;
A
#
# COMPACT_ATOMS: atom_id res chain seq x y z
N PRO A 1 26.23 10.77 -9.04
CA PRO A 1 26.24 12.26 -9.09
C PRO A 1 27.13 12.81 -7.97
N ARG A 2 27.98 13.81 -8.23
CA ARG A 2 29.08 14.21 -7.32
C ARG A 2 28.64 14.81 -5.97
N ASN A 3 27.34 15.09 -5.75
CA ASN A 3 26.83 15.77 -4.55
C ASN A 3 25.61 15.08 -3.90
N VAL A 4 25.38 13.78 -4.08
CA VAL A 4 24.22 13.12 -3.42
C VAL A 4 24.54 12.86 -1.94
N ARG A 5 23.62 13.21 -1.03
CA ARG A 5 23.77 13.01 0.42
C ARG A 5 22.73 12.02 0.94
N ALA A 6 23.09 11.15 1.87
CA ALA A 6 22.11 10.37 2.63
C ALA A 6 21.23 11.33 3.45
N VAL A 7 19.96 10.98 3.61
CA VAL A 7 18.92 11.87 4.16
C VAL A 7 19.11 12.16 5.66
N ASP A 8 19.76 11.26 6.40
CA ASP A 8 19.84 11.36 7.86
C ASP A 8 21.31 11.27 8.39
N PRO A 9 21.72 12.14 9.34
CA PRO A 9 23.06 12.14 9.93
C PRO A 9 23.48 10.85 10.63
N VAL A 10 22.55 10.07 11.18
CA VAL A 10 22.77 8.73 11.78
C VAL A 10 23.15 7.70 10.71
N TYR A 11 22.78 7.96 9.44
CA TYR A 11 23.10 7.11 8.28
C TYR A 11 24.36 7.58 7.54
N ARG A 12 25.15 8.48 8.13
CA ARG A 12 26.57 8.68 7.77
C ARG A 12 27.43 7.56 8.36
N THR A 13 27.09 6.31 8.09
CA THR A 13 27.93 5.20 8.52
C THR A 13 29.13 5.09 7.57
N SER A 14 30.33 5.03 8.12
CA SER A 14 31.56 4.62 7.42
C SER A 14 31.52 3.17 6.94
N GLU A 15 30.43 2.46 7.22
CA GLU A 15 30.10 1.12 6.74
C GLU A 15 28.84 1.15 5.88
N PRO A 16 28.72 0.29 4.85
CA PRO A 16 27.55 0.24 3.99
C PRO A 16 26.28 0.08 4.83
N SER A 17 25.28 0.93 4.57
CA SER A 17 24.00 0.95 5.25
C SER A 17 23.42 -0.47 5.33
N ARG A 18 23.31 -1.01 6.54
CA ARG A 18 22.49 -2.19 6.78
C ARG A 18 21.04 -1.77 6.54
N VAL A 19 20.37 -2.49 5.65
CA VAL A 19 18.93 -2.38 5.46
C VAL A 19 18.30 -2.95 6.73
N GLU A 20 17.96 -2.10 7.69
CA GLU A 20 17.13 -2.48 8.84
C GLU A 20 15.73 -2.91 8.38
N GLU A 21 15.02 -3.62 9.26
CA GLU A 21 13.68 -4.15 8.96
C GLU A 21 12.74 -3.07 8.42
N PHE A 22 12.04 -3.41 7.34
CA PHE A 22 11.08 -2.54 6.68
C PHE A 22 9.87 -2.33 7.61
N VAL A 23 9.82 -1.18 8.30
CA VAL A 23 8.65 -0.76 9.09
C VAL A 23 7.67 -0.06 8.16
N ALA A 24 6.42 -0.55 8.12
CA ALA A 24 5.40 -0.13 7.15
C ALA A 24 5.04 1.37 7.18
N ASP A 25 5.28 2.07 8.29
CA ASP A 25 5.08 3.52 8.42
C ASP A 25 6.09 4.37 7.63
N ASN A 26 7.17 3.77 7.11
CA ASN A 26 8.18 4.46 6.32
C ASN A 26 8.20 4.05 4.84
N ASP A 27 7.11 3.47 4.30
CA ASP A 27 7.09 2.95 2.93
C ASP A 27 7.20 4.02 1.83
N GLY A 28 7.05 5.30 2.18
CA GLY A 28 7.16 6.45 1.27
C GLY A 28 6.05 6.50 0.22
N THR A 29 4.95 5.80 0.44
CA THR A 29 3.77 5.78 -0.43
C THR A 29 2.66 6.58 0.21
N THR A 30 1.91 7.32 -0.61
CA THR A 30 0.66 7.96 -0.20
C THR A 30 -0.42 7.68 -1.24
N HIS A 31 -1.68 7.87 -0.88
CA HIS A 31 -2.81 7.78 -1.79
C HIS A 31 -3.67 9.03 -1.67
N LEU A 32 -4.16 9.51 -2.81
CA LEU A 32 -5.10 10.61 -2.89
C LEU A 32 -6.15 10.33 -3.97
N ALA A 33 -7.37 10.79 -3.71
CA ALA A 33 -8.45 10.78 -4.67
C ALA A 33 -9.27 12.07 -4.58
N THR A 34 -9.84 12.48 -5.71
CA THR A 34 -10.70 13.66 -5.81
C THR A 34 -11.83 13.38 -6.79
N VAL A 35 -13.00 13.92 -6.51
CA VAL A 35 -14.10 14.04 -7.46
C VAL A 35 -14.59 15.49 -7.48
N ASP A 36 -14.90 16.02 -8.66
CA ASP A 36 -15.47 17.37 -8.78
C ASP A 36 -16.98 17.35 -9.05
N SER A 37 -17.59 18.53 -9.09
CA SER A 37 -19.02 18.71 -9.36
C SER A 37 -19.44 18.34 -10.78
N GLN A 38 -18.50 18.16 -11.71
CA GLN A 38 -18.74 17.70 -13.07
C GLN A 38 -18.60 16.17 -13.20
N GLY A 39 -18.25 15.48 -12.11
CA GLY A 39 -18.04 14.03 -12.10
C GLY A 39 -16.66 13.59 -12.57
N ASN A 40 -15.69 14.50 -12.71
CA ASN A 40 -14.32 14.11 -13.01
C ASN A 40 -13.69 13.44 -11.79
N MET A 41 -13.29 12.18 -11.92
CA MET A 41 -12.64 11.41 -10.86
C MET A 41 -11.14 11.24 -11.14
N VAL A 42 -10.32 11.53 -10.14
CA VAL A 42 -8.88 11.29 -10.18
C VAL A 42 -8.48 10.51 -8.95
N ALA A 43 -7.63 9.50 -9.13
CA ALA A 43 -7.00 8.77 -8.04
C ALA A 43 -5.53 8.53 -8.38
N ALA A 44 -4.65 8.65 -7.40
CA ALA A 44 -3.23 8.42 -7.58
C ALA A 44 -2.58 7.85 -6.32
N THR A 45 -1.66 6.91 -6.50
CA THR A 45 -0.83 6.34 -5.43
C THR A 45 0.65 6.66 -5.69
N PRO A 46 1.10 7.92 -5.53
CA PRO A 46 2.51 8.27 -5.72
C PRO A 46 3.37 7.66 -4.61
N SER A 47 4.62 7.31 -4.94
CA SER A 47 5.53 6.70 -3.99
C SER A 47 6.99 6.97 -4.32
N SER A 48 7.75 7.38 -3.30
CA SER A 48 9.21 7.42 -3.36
C SER A 48 9.86 6.09 -3.00
N PHE A 49 9.12 5.11 -2.47
CA PHE A 49 9.64 3.89 -1.86
C PHE A 49 10.62 4.17 -0.70
N ALA A 50 10.31 3.65 0.49
CA ALA A 50 11.13 3.74 1.71
C ALA A 50 11.43 5.15 2.26
N ALA A 51 10.72 6.17 1.76
CA ALA A 51 10.72 7.55 2.28
C ALA A 51 12.15 8.06 2.58
N LEU A 52 12.31 8.77 3.70
CA LEU A 52 13.59 9.28 4.19
C LEU A 52 14.50 8.17 4.75
N ALA A 53 13.95 6.99 5.06
CA ALA A 53 14.68 5.90 5.72
C ALA A 53 15.74 5.24 4.82
N GLN A 54 15.53 5.24 3.50
CA GLN A 54 16.46 4.63 2.54
C GLN A 54 16.73 5.50 1.30
N GLY A 55 16.21 6.72 1.29
CA GLY A 55 16.37 7.63 0.16
C GLY A 55 17.68 8.42 0.21
N MET A 56 17.97 9.08 -0.91
CA MET A 56 19.12 9.98 -1.02
C MET A 56 18.65 11.37 -1.49
N VAL A 57 19.21 12.45 -0.93
CA VAL A 57 18.91 13.82 -1.36
C VAL A 57 19.87 14.26 -2.46
N LEU A 58 19.33 14.81 -3.55
CA LEU A 58 20.11 15.33 -4.66
C LEU A 58 20.76 16.67 -4.29
N GLY A 59 22.01 16.65 -3.83
CA GLY A 59 22.70 17.90 -3.48
C GLY A 59 22.02 18.62 -2.33
N ASP A 60 21.94 19.94 -2.46
CA ASP A 60 21.26 20.81 -1.50
C ASP A 60 19.83 21.16 -1.97
N THR A 61 19.25 20.37 -2.89
CA THR A 61 17.93 20.68 -3.50
C THR A 61 16.74 20.29 -2.62
N GLY A 62 16.93 19.43 -1.63
CA GLY A 62 15.84 18.81 -0.87
C GLY A 62 15.04 17.75 -1.65
N ILE A 63 15.43 17.43 -2.89
CA ILE A 63 14.75 16.43 -3.71
C ILE A 63 15.24 15.03 -3.34
N LEU A 64 14.33 14.20 -2.84
CA LEU A 64 14.56 12.80 -2.53
C LEU A 64 14.55 11.94 -3.80
N ILE A 65 15.59 11.14 -3.99
CA ILE A 65 15.67 10.12 -5.04
C ILE A 65 15.05 8.83 -4.50
N ASN A 66 14.10 8.28 -5.25
CA ASN A 66 13.48 7.00 -4.94
C ASN A 66 14.47 5.83 -5.01
N CYS A 67 14.25 4.79 -4.23
CA CYS A 67 15.04 3.55 -4.28
C CYS A 67 14.26 2.38 -4.91
N ARG A 68 13.29 2.66 -5.80
CA ARG A 68 12.40 1.64 -6.40
C ARG A 68 13.14 0.58 -7.21
N GLY A 69 14.37 0.87 -7.64
CA GLY A 69 15.25 -0.09 -8.32
C GLY A 69 15.50 -1.38 -7.54
N CYS A 70 15.35 -1.40 -6.21
CA CYS A 70 15.49 -2.62 -5.40
C CYS A 70 14.40 -3.67 -5.65
N TYR A 71 13.39 -3.39 -6.48
CA TYR A 71 12.37 -4.37 -6.87
C TYR A 71 12.84 -5.26 -8.03
N PHE A 72 13.89 -4.85 -8.76
CA PHE A 72 14.45 -5.67 -9.83
C PHE A 72 15.11 -6.92 -9.29
N TRP A 73 14.99 -8.00 -10.05
CA TRP A 73 15.79 -9.20 -9.88
C TRP A 73 17.12 -9.04 -10.62
N LEU A 74 18.18 -9.66 -10.08
CA LEU A 74 19.48 -9.76 -10.76
C LEU A 74 19.64 -11.07 -11.55
N ASP A 75 18.65 -11.96 -11.47
CA ASP A 75 18.49 -13.11 -12.35
C ASP A 75 17.98 -12.64 -13.71
N SER A 76 18.72 -12.94 -14.79
CA SER A 76 18.38 -12.54 -16.15
C SER A 76 17.13 -13.21 -16.70
N GLU A 77 16.78 -14.40 -16.19
CA GLU A 77 15.61 -15.15 -16.65
C GLU A 77 14.31 -14.66 -15.99
N ASN A 78 14.41 -13.83 -14.94
CA ASN A 78 13.25 -13.29 -14.28
C ASN A 78 12.55 -12.23 -15.17
N PRO A 79 11.21 -12.25 -15.32
CA PRO A 79 10.49 -11.23 -16.09
C PRO A 79 10.72 -9.80 -15.57
N ASN A 80 11.04 -9.64 -14.29
CA ASN A 80 11.41 -8.39 -13.64
C ASN A 80 12.94 -8.27 -13.42
N ALA A 81 13.75 -8.86 -14.29
CA ALA A 81 15.20 -8.65 -14.33
C ALA A 81 15.57 -7.18 -14.58
N LEU A 82 16.65 -6.71 -13.96
CA LEU A 82 17.22 -5.39 -14.18
C LEU A 82 17.65 -5.22 -15.65
N ALA A 83 17.18 -4.16 -16.31
CA ALA A 83 17.60 -3.82 -17.66
C ALA A 83 17.63 -2.30 -17.91
N PRO A 84 18.50 -1.80 -18.82
CA PRO A 84 18.55 -0.38 -19.15
C PRO A 84 17.20 0.15 -19.63
N ARG A 85 16.78 1.31 -19.09
CA ARG A 85 15.52 2.00 -19.42
C ARG A 85 14.24 1.19 -19.11
N LYS A 86 14.35 0.03 -18.47
CA LYS A 86 13.20 -0.73 -17.98
C LYS A 86 12.70 -0.10 -16.69
N ARG A 87 11.38 -0.09 -16.50
CA ARG A 87 10.76 0.25 -15.21
C ARG A 87 10.61 -1.05 -14.40
N PRO A 88 10.93 -1.06 -13.10
CA PRO A 88 10.65 -2.23 -12.28
C PRO A 88 9.13 -2.44 -12.19
N ARG A 89 8.70 -3.70 -12.07
CA ARG A 89 7.38 -4.01 -11.48
C ARG A 89 7.30 -3.24 -10.17
N THR A 90 6.17 -2.60 -9.91
CA THR A 90 5.96 -1.74 -8.74
C THR A 90 4.73 -2.18 -7.97
N THR A 91 4.66 -1.83 -6.68
CA THR A 91 3.53 -2.14 -5.79
C THR A 91 2.38 -1.13 -5.79
N PRO A 92 2.61 0.20 -5.97
CA PRO A 92 1.54 1.17 -6.14
C PRO A 92 0.48 0.70 -7.14
N CYS A 93 -0.72 0.44 -6.62
CA CYS A 93 -1.90 0.13 -7.42
C CYS A 93 -3.00 1.15 -7.12
N THR A 94 -3.66 1.59 -8.18
CA THR A 94 -4.78 2.52 -8.12
C THR A 94 -5.85 2.04 -9.09
N PHE A 95 -7.10 2.07 -8.65
CA PHE A 95 -8.24 1.58 -9.39
C PHE A 95 -9.29 2.68 -9.50
N LEU A 96 -9.87 2.78 -10.70
CA LEU A 96 -11.16 3.44 -10.93
C LEU A 96 -12.15 2.33 -11.24
N VAL A 97 -13.08 2.10 -10.34
CA VAL A 97 -14.09 1.06 -10.46
C VAL A 97 -15.26 1.64 -11.23
N LEU A 98 -15.74 0.88 -12.21
CA LEU A 98 -16.93 1.22 -13.00
C LEU A 98 -18.10 0.31 -12.61
N LYS A 99 -19.31 0.87 -12.58
CA LYS A 99 -20.57 0.14 -12.48
C LYS A 99 -21.42 0.48 -13.69
N ASP A 100 -21.79 -0.53 -14.47
CA ASP A 100 -22.54 -0.37 -15.73
C ASP A 100 -21.90 0.64 -16.70
N GLY A 101 -20.57 0.59 -16.81
CA GLY A 101 -19.78 1.47 -17.67
C GLY A 101 -19.61 2.91 -17.15
N ARG A 102 -20.13 3.24 -15.97
CA ARG A 102 -20.04 4.57 -15.35
C ARG A 102 -19.09 4.57 -14.15
N PRO A 103 -18.29 5.63 -13.90
CA PRO A 103 -17.46 5.73 -12.70
C PRO A 103 -18.27 5.54 -11.42
N PHE A 104 -17.81 4.66 -10.54
CA PHE A 104 -18.50 4.29 -9.32
C PHE A 104 -17.64 4.57 -8.07
N MET A 105 -16.36 4.23 -8.11
CA MET A 105 -15.49 4.33 -6.93
C MET A 105 -14.02 4.56 -7.32
N THR A 106 -13.34 5.43 -6.57
CA THR A 106 -11.88 5.46 -6.52
C THR A 106 -11.36 4.52 -5.44
N LEU A 107 -10.26 3.81 -5.72
CA LEU A 107 -9.69 2.87 -4.76
C LEU A 107 -8.16 2.80 -4.90
N GLY A 108 -7.47 2.94 -3.79
CA GLY A 108 -6.04 2.76 -3.69
C GLY A 108 -5.56 3.00 -2.27
N THR A 109 -4.32 2.60 -1.99
CA THR A 109 -3.73 2.71 -0.67
C THR A 109 -2.20 2.62 -0.75
N PRO A 110 -1.44 3.21 0.18
CA PRO A 110 -0.07 2.77 0.49
C PRO A 110 -0.01 1.37 1.13
N GLY A 111 1.19 0.81 1.32
CA GLY A 111 1.39 -0.46 2.04
C GLY A 111 2.11 -1.57 1.27
N GLY A 112 2.91 -1.24 0.24
CA GLY A 112 3.73 -2.24 -0.47
C GLY A 112 2.95 -3.46 -1.02
N ASP A 113 3.39 -4.67 -0.69
CA ASP A 113 2.78 -5.93 -1.18
C ASP A 113 1.38 -6.23 -0.58
N SER A 114 0.95 -5.48 0.43
CA SER A 114 -0.42 -5.58 0.97
C SER A 114 -1.46 -4.84 0.13
N GLN A 115 -1.05 -3.89 -0.72
CA GLN A 115 -1.98 -2.94 -1.36
C GLN A 115 -3.10 -3.63 -2.15
N THR A 116 -2.76 -4.54 -3.07
CA THR A 116 -3.76 -5.23 -3.90
C THR A 116 -4.65 -6.15 -3.06
N GLN A 117 -4.10 -6.77 -2.01
CA GLN A 117 -4.85 -7.65 -1.10
C GLN A 117 -5.88 -6.85 -0.30
N ALA A 118 -5.48 -5.69 0.23
CA ALA A 118 -6.35 -4.81 0.98
C ALA A 118 -7.39 -4.12 0.08
N CYS A 119 -7.01 -3.71 -1.13
CA CYS A 119 -7.95 -3.16 -2.12
C CYS A 119 -9.07 -4.17 -2.42
N LEU A 120 -8.72 -5.45 -2.62
CA LEU A 120 -9.72 -6.50 -2.84
C LEU A 120 -10.68 -6.63 -1.64
N GLN A 121 -10.17 -6.64 -0.42
CA GLN A 121 -11.00 -6.70 0.79
C GLN A 121 -11.96 -5.51 0.90
N VAL A 122 -11.47 -4.28 0.70
CA VAL A 122 -12.32 -3.07 0.75
C VAL A 122 -13.36 -3.10 -0.37
N PHE A 123 -12.98 -3.51 -1.58
CA PHE A 123 -13.90 -3.64 -2.70
C PHE A 123 -15.02 -4.65 -2.41
N THR A 124 -14.67 -5.88 -2.00
CA THR A 124 -15.62 -6.94 -1.63
C THR A 124 -16.52 -6.52 -0.46
N ASN A 125 -15.99 -5.81 0.54
CA ASN A 125 -16.79 -5.24 1.63
C ASN A 125 -17.94 -4.36 1.14
N ILE A 126 -17.72 -3.60 0.06
CA ILE A 126 -18.75 -2.74 -0.54
C ILE A 126 -19.67 -3.55 -1.46
N VAL A 127 -19.09 -4.30 -2.42
CA VAL A 127 -19.89 -4.89 -3.51
C VAL A 127 -20.58 -6.18 -3.13
N ASP A 128 -19.96 -7.01 -2.27
CA ASP A 128 -20.48 -8.32 -1.89
C ASP A 128 -21.16 -8.27 -0.52
N PHE A 129 -20.62 -7.50 0.43
CA PHE A 129 -21.15 -7.40 1.79
C PHE A 129 -22.00 -6.15 2.06
N GLY A 130 -22.10 -5.23 1.11
CA GLY A 130 -23.00 -4.07 1.19
C GLY A 130 -22.63 -3.05 2.27
N LEU A 131 -21.40 -3.07 2.77
CA LEU A 131 -20.93 -2.09 3.75
C LEU A 131 -20.82 -0.71 3.12
N ASN A 132 -21.08 0.34 3.93
CA ASN A 132 -20.80 1.70 3.47
C ASN A 132 -19.28 1.94 3.36
N VAL A 133 -18.89 3.01 2.65
CA VAL A 133 -17.47 3.28 2.33
C VAL A 133 -16.57 3.34 3.57
N GLN A 134 -17.04 3.93 4.67
CA GLN A 134 -16.24 4.05 5.89
C GLN A 134 -16.21 2.72 6.67
N GLU A 135 -17.32 1.99 6.74
CA GLU A 135 -17.35 0.64 7.31
C GLU A 135 -16.40 -0.30 6.57
N ALA A 136 -16.43 -0.29 5.24
CA ALA A 136 -15.59 -1.13 4.40
C ALA A 136 -14.09 -0.86 4.60
N VAL A 137 -13.70 0.42 4.71
CA VAL A 137 -12.33 0.83 5.03
C VAL A 137 -11.97 0.47 6.47
N SER A 138 -12.86 0.68 7.43
CA SER A 138 -12.62 0.43 8.85
C SER A 138 -12.61 -1.05 9.21
N ALA A 139 -13.19 -1.94 8.39
CA ALA A 139 -13.22 -3.38 8.63
C ALA A 139 -11.82 -3.96 8.92
N PRO A 140 -11.71 -5.02 9.76
CA PRO A 140 -10.44 -5.69 10.02
C PRO A 140 -9.90 -6.36 8.77
N ARG A 141 -8.56 -6.35 8.63
CA ARG A 141 -7.86 -6.84 7.42
C ARG A 141 -6.94 -8.01 7.72
N PHE A 142 -6.63 -8.77 6.68
CA PHE A 142 -5.59 -9.78 6.69
C PHE A 142 -4.71 -9.67 5.44
N CYS A 143 -3.47 -10.17 5.50
CA CYS A 143 -2.51 -10.15 4.39
C CYS A 143 -1.64 -11.41 4.40
N GLY A 144 -1.60 -12.12 3.27
CA GLY A 144 -0.69 -13.23 3.05
C GLY A 144 0.69 -12.74 2.59
N TYR A 145 1.73 -13.47 3.00
CA TYR A 145 3.12 -13.23 2.59
C TYR A 145 3.82 -14.48 2.04
N SER A 146 3.04 -15.47 1.61
CA SER A 146 3.53 -16.73 1.02
C SER A 146 3.95 -16.57 -0.45
N PHE A 147 4.75 -15.54 -0.73
CA PHE A 147 5.33 -15.24 -2.04
C PHE A 147 6.63 -14.44 -1.86
N PRO A 148 7.51 -14.36 -2.88
CA PRO A 148 8.67 -13.48 -2.86
C PRO A 148 8.24 -12.01 -2.78
N GLN A 149 8.59 -11.34 -1.68
CA GLN A 149 8.29 -9.92 -1.49
C GLN A 149 8.91 -9.06 -2.60
N SER A 150 8.25 -7.95 -2.92
CA SER A 150 8.70 -7.07 -4.00
C SER A 150 10.10 -6.46 -3.76
N PRO A 151 10.45 -5.88 -2.60
CA PRO A 151 11.80 -5.37 -2.38
C PRO A 151 12.84 -6.47 -2.17
N TRP A 152 14.07 -6.22 -2.59
CA TRP A 152 15.26 -6.97 -2.16
C TRP A 152 15.31 -7.08 -0.62
N PRO A 153 15.61 -8.25 -0.02
CA PRO A 153 16.11 -9.48 -0.64
C PRO A 153 15.06 -10.49 -1.10
N HIS A 154 13.87 -10.02 -1.49
CA HIS A 154 12.76 -10.86 -1.96
C HIS A 154 12.41 -11.98 -0.99
N ARG A 155 12.37 -11.64 0.31
CA ARG A 155 12.09 -12.61 1.38
C ARG A 155 10.77 -13.32 1.09
N VAL A 156 10.74 -14.59 1.43
CA VAL A 156 9.54 -15.42 1.35
C VAL A 156 9.20 -15.86 2.77
N ALA A 157 7.92 -15.76 3.13
CA ALA A 157 7.40 -16.28 4.39
C ALA A 157 6.29 -17.30 4.10
N PRO A 158 6.63 -18.58 3.85
CA PRO A 158 5.65 -19.60 3.49
C PRO A 158 4.52 -19.68 4.51
N ASN A 159 3.28 -19.76 4.04
CA ASN A 159 2.05 -19.83 4.84
C ASN A 159 1.79 -18.68 5.82
N ARG A 160 2.66 -17.65 5.88
CA ARG A 160 2.47 -16.50 6.76
C ARG A 160 1.21 -15.73 6.38
N LEU A 161 0.34 -15.53 7.37
CA LEU A 161 -0.88 -14.76 7.26
C LEU A 161 -0.94 -13.75 8.42
N ALA A 162 -0.69 -12.48 8.12
CA ALA A 162 -0.88 -11.42 9.09
C ALA A 162 -2.38 -11.10 9.22
N VAL A 163 -2.89 -11.04 10.45
CA VAL A 163 -4.32 -10.83 10.75
C VAL A 163 -4.43 -9.76 11.83
N GLU A 164 -5.29 -8.76 11.65
CA GLU A 164 -5.50 -7.76 12.71
C GLU A 164 -6.24 -8.34 13.92
N GLY A 165 -5.83 -7.96 15.13
CA GLY A 165 -6.42 -8.41 16.40
C GLY A 165 -7.88 -7.99 16.67
N ARG A 166 -8.61 -7.53 15.65
CA ARG A 166 -10.06 -7.27 15.72
C ARG A 166 -10.89 -8.42 15.15
N PHE A 167 -10.27 -9.41 14.50
CA PHE A 167 -10.95 -10.67 14.21
C PHE A 167 -11.19 -11.46 15.49
N SER A 168 -12.19 -12.36 15.49
CA SER A 168 -12.40 -13.25 16.63
C SER A 168 -11.29 -14.30 16.72
N HIS A 169 -10.94 -14.69 17.94
CA HIS A 169 -9.91 -15.71 18.17
C HIS A 169 -10.29 -17.06 17.54
N SER A 170 -11.59 -17.38 17.48
CA SER A 170 -12.06 -18.59 16.80
C SER A 170 -11.66 -18.63 15.32
N ILE A 171 -11.69 -17.50 14.62
CA ILE A 171 -11.30 -17.42 13.20
C ILE A 171 -9.80 -17.65 13.05
N THR A 172 -8.97 -17.03 13.90
CA THR A 172 -7.51 -17.20 13.85
C THR A 172 -7.08 -18.63 14.22
N ASP A 173 -7.79 -19.27 15.16
CA ASP A 173 -7.57 -20.66 15.53
C ASP A 173 -7.94 -21.60 14.38
N ASP A 174 -9.10 -21.41 13.76
CA ASP A 174 -9.55 -22.20 12.61
C ASP A 174 -8.57 -22.08 11.42
N LEU A 175 -8.09 -20.86 11.12
CA LEU A 175 -7.08 -20.65 10.08
C LEU A 175 -5.76 -21.35 10.42
N SER A 176 -5.34 -21.32 11.68
CA SER A 176 -4.14 -22.02 12.14
C SER A 176 -4.29 -23.54 11.98
N ASN A 177 -5.47 -24.08 12.29
CA ASN A 177 -5.79 -25.50 12.10
C ASN A 177 -5.81 -25.92 10.63
N LEU A 178 -6.10 -24.99 9.71
CA LEU A 178 -6.00 -25.19 8.26
C LEU A 178 -4.55 -25.09 7.73
N GLY A 179 -3.57 -24.80 8.59
CA GLY A 179 -2.14 -24.78 8.26
C GLY A 179 -1.58 -23.39 7.96
N HIS A 180 -2.34 -22.32 8.18
CA HIS A 180 -1.81 -20.96 8.10
C HIS A 180 -0.88 -20.68 9.29
N ALA A 181 0.27 -20.06 9.02
CA ALA A 181 1.10 -19.47 10.07
C ALA A 181 0.52 -18.09 10.41
N VAL A 182 -0.52 -18.09 11.24
CA VAL A 182 -1.23 -16.88 11.64
C VAL A 182 -0.33 -16.02 12.52
N GLU A 183 -0.15 -14.78 12.12
CA GLU A 183 0.53 -13.73 12.89
C GLU A 183 -0.50 -12.66 13.22
N GLU A 184 -0.93 -12.63 14.48
CA GLU A 184 -1.78 -11.53 14.94
C GLU A 184 -0.95 -10.25 15.06
N VAL A 185 -1.36 -9.21 14.33
CA VAL A 185 -0.84 -7.87 14.46
C VAL A 185 -1.79 -7.03 15.31
N GLY A 186 -1.37 -5.83 15.72
CA GLY A 186 -2.23 -4.92 16.48
C GLY A 186 -3.59 -4.68 15.81
N PRO A 187 -4.59 -4.15 16.54
CA PRO A 187 -5.96 -4.00 16.04
C PRO A 187 -6.06 -3.22 14.71
N TRP A 188 -5.07 -2.37 14.44
CA TRP A 188 -4.94 -1.55 13.23
C TRP A 188 -3.58 -1.78 12.54
N GLY A 189 -3.00 -2.97 12.69
CA GLY A 189 -1.60 -3.27 12.37
C GLY A 189 -1.28 -3.48 10.89
N ILE A 190 -2.28 -3.58 10.01
CA ILE A 190 -2.04 -3.63 8.56
C ILE A 190 -2.06 -2.21 8.02
N ILE A 191 -0.90 -1.56 8.05
CA ILE A 191 -0.70 -0.12 7.83
C ILE A 191 -0.91 0.29 6.35
N ASN A 192 -2.16 0.25 5.91
CA ASN A 192 -2.69 0.85 4.69
C ASN A 192 -3.31 2.23 5.01
N GLY A 193 -3.62 3.02 3.99
CA GLY A 193 -4.12 4.40 4.10
C GLY A 193 -5.09 4.73 2.98
N PHE A 194 -6.29 4.14 3.04
CA PHE A 194 -7.35 4.33 2.05
C PHE A 194 -8.01 5.72 2.16
N THR A 195 -8.26 6.35 1.02
CA THR A 195 -9.07 7.57 0.87
C THR A 195 -10.07 7.47 -0.30
N PRO A 196 -10.94 6.43 -0.33
CA PRO A 196 -11.83 6.19 -1.45
C PRO A 196 -13.00 7.17 -1.46
N ILE A 197 -13.50 7.44 -2.66
CA ILE A 197 -14.71 8.20 -2.92
C ILE A 197 -15.62 7.32 -3.77
N ILE A 198 -16.86 7.13 -3.32
CA ILE A 198 -17.92 6.41 -4.03
C ILE A 198 -19.00 7.40 -4.44
N VAL A 199 -19.59 7.21 -5.62
CA VAL A 199 -20.80 7.92 -6.04
C VAL A 199 -22.02 7.02 -5.86
N ASP A 200 -23.03 7.53 -5.16
CA ASP A 200 -24.37 6.96 -5.21
C ASP A 200 -24.97 7.22 -6.60
N MET A 201 -25.20 6.15 -7.34
CA MET A 201 -25.64 6.21 -8.73
C MET A 201 -27.09 6.66 -8.91
N GLU A 202 -27.89 6.64 -7.84
CA GLU A 202 -29.28 7.11 -7.84
C GLU A 202 -29.37 8.59 -7.48
N SER A 203 -28.74 8.99 -6.37
CA SER A 203 -28.80 10.37 -5.88
C SER A 203 -27.73 11.30 -6.46
N GLY A 204 -26.63 10.75 -7.00
CA GLY A 204 -25.44 11.51 -7.42
C GLY A 204 -24.57 11.99 -6.27
N VAL A 205 -24.88 11.63 -5.02
CA VAL A 205 -24.12 12.06 -3.83
C VAL A 205 -22.79 11.31 -3.76
N TYR A 206 -21.74 12.02 -3.36
CA TYR A 206 -20.42 11.44 -3.11
C TYR A 206 -20.24 11.08 -1.63
N HIS A 207 -19.78 9.86 -1.37
CA HIS A 207 -19.42 9.38 -0.06
C HIS A 207 -17.92 9.06 -0.03
N GLY A 208 -17.18 9.70 0.88
CA GLY A 208 -15.76 9.44 1.06
C GLY A 208 -15.46 8.80 2.42
N ALA A 209 -14.33 8.10 2.52
CA ALA A 209 -13.80 7.58 3.78
C ALA A 209 -12.34 7.96 3.97
N ALA A 210 -11.90 7.99 5.23
CA ALA A 210 -10.50 8.10 5.60
C ALA A 210 -10.13 6.89 6.47
N ASP A 211 -9.01 6.24 6.15
CA ASP A 211 -8.55 5.06 6.89
C ASP A 211 -8.01 5.44 8.27
N PRO A 212 -8.53 4.85 9.37
CA PRO A 212 -8.05 5.15 10.72
C PRO A 212 -6.62 4.64 11.00
N ARG A 213 -6.03 3.83 10.12
CA ARG A 213 -4.69 3.24 10.31
C ARG A 213 -3.53 4.19 9.99
N ARG A 214 -3.79 5.24 9.22
CA ARG A 214 -2.82 6.29 8.89
C ARG A 214 -3.48 7.65 9.05
N GLU A 215 -2.69 8.68 9.31
CA GLU A 215 -3.16 10.06 9.28
C GLU A 215 -3.74 10.38 7.90
N SER A 216 -5.06 10.39 7.83
CA SER A 216 -5.83 10.51 6.58
C SER A 216 -7.00 11.47 6.81
N VAL A 217 -7.40 12.19 5.77
CA VAL A 217 -8.52 13.13 5.84
C VAL A 217 -9.37 13.02 4.58
N MET A 218 -10.68 13.16 4.76
CA MET A 218 -11.66 13.26 3.68
C MET A 218 -12.46 14.55 3.87
N LEU A 219 -12.55 15.35 2.82
CA LEU A 219 -13.21 16.67 2.83
C LEU A 219 -14.14 16.76 1.61
N GLY A 220 -15.31 17.37 1.81
CA GLY A 220 -16.28 17.66 0.74
C GLY A 220 -17.01 18.97 1.03
N TRP A 221 -17.54 19.60 -0.02
CA TRP A 221 -18.31 20.84 0.05
C TRP A 221 -19.42 20.87 -0.99
#